data_AF-F0RFT4-F1
#
_entry.id   AF-F0RFT4-F1
#
_cell.length_a   1.000
_cell.length_b   1.000
_cell.length_c   1.000
_cell.angle_alpha   90.00
_cell.angle_beta   90.00
_cell.angle_gamma   90.00
#
_symmetry.space_group_name_H-M   'P 1'
#
loop_
_entity.id
_entity.type
_entity.pdbx_description
1 polymer ?
#
loop_
_entity_poly.entity_id
_entity_poly.type
_entity_poly.pdbx_seq_one_letter_code
_entity_poly.pdbx_strand_id
1 'polypeptide(L)'
;MRNLINAFLDSSKDRLKNPFIGAFVFAWIGINWRPIITLLFSEKSIAERIQKIETDYSSLWLTLFLPLIIAVFYIVVIPYIMWLFDTFSNLALKNRKENLFKHRMHDIEGRKKMAIGESEIEEIKSNYREKADLNKKMEQMALTLEKKNEIIENLQVKVETLTTDYDNLKKLSTDATNLSFTLEEEQKLNKEYSEFRNEDYSEYFEEVGAEVSQNNSVPDKINKIIIEKYIYAGIIKKIEDRQEQTLDYVFTRKGRYFWKEYVSGIRVSKPTTISSADDLPF
;
A
#
# COMPACT_ATOMS: atom_id res chain seq x y z
N MET A 1 36.76 -95.69 -18.31
CA MET A 1 35.35 -95.61 -18.77
C MET A 1 34.72 -94.23 -18.59
N ARG A 2 34.84 -93.55 -17.43
CA ARG A 2 34.29 -92.19 -17.24
C ARG A 2 34.76 -91.14 -18.28
N ASN A 3 36.02 -91.19 -18.70
CA ASN A 3 36.56 -90.21 -19.68
C ASN A 3 36.00 -90.40 -21.10
N LEU A 4 35.63 -91.62 -21.50
CA LEU A 4 35.01 -91.88 -22.82
C LEU A 4 33.54 -91.47 -22.82
N ILE A 5 32.83 -91.72 -21.71
CA ILE A 5 31.44 -91.28 -21.52
C ILE A 5 31.38 -89.75 -21.49
N ASN A 6 32.30 -89.09 -20.78
CA ASN A 6 32.37 -87.63 -20.74
C ASN A 6 32.74 -87.03 -22.10
N ALA A 7 33.72 -87.60 -22.83
CA ALA A 7 34.05 -87.15 -24.18
C ALA A 7 32.90 -87.34 -25.19
N PHE A 8 32.14 -88.43 -25.06
CA PHE A 8 30.94 -88.68 -25.87
C PHE A 8 29.79 -87.74 -25.50
N LEU A 9 29.59 -87.47 -24.21
CA LEU A 9 28.57 -86.53 -23.73
C LEU A 9 28.91 -85.09 -24.13
N ASP A 10 30.17 -84.67 -24.04
CA ASP A 10 30.57 -83.31 -24.39
C ASP A 10 30.49 -83.05 -25.90
N SER A 11 30.87 -84.02 -26.73
CA SER A 11 30.66 -83.94 -28.19
C SER A 11 29.18 -84.03 -28.60
N SER A 12 28.35 -84.74 -27.83
CA SER A 12 26.90 -84.80 -28.04
C SER A 12 26.19 -83.53 -27.57
N LYS A 13 26.65 -82.87 -26.49
CA LYS A 13 26.10 -81.60 -26.00
C LYS A 13 26.17 -80.51 -27.05
N ASP A 14 27.27 -80.38 -27.78
CA ASP A 14 27.40 -79.36 -28.83
C ASP A 14 26.49 -79.61 -30.03
N ARG A 15 26.14 -80.88 -30.31
CA ARG A 15 25.20 -81.25 -31.37
C ARG A 15 23.74 -81.16 -30.92
N LEU A 16 23.45 -81.47 -29.66
CA LEU A 16 22.13 -81.32 -29.03
C LEU A 16 21.73 -79.85 -28.81
N LYS A 17 22.68 -78.91 -28.83
CA LYS A 17 22.40 -77.46 -28.90
C LYS A 17 21.73 -77.06 -30.23
N ASN A 18 21.85 -77.87 -31.28
CA ASN A 18 21.10 -77.64 -32.51
C ASN A 18 19.63 -78.02 -32.28
N PRO A 19 18.69 -77.07 -32.36
CA PRO A 19 17.26 -77.32 -32.15
C PRO A 19 16.72 -78.45 -33.05
N PHE A 20 17.32 -78.63 -34.23
CA PHE A 20 16.98 -79.70 -35.16
C PHE A 20 17.29 -81.08 -34.64
N ILE A 21 18.51 -81.27 -34.13
CA ILE A 21 18.97 -82.57 -33.63
C ILE A 21 18.21 -82.93 -32.36
N GLY A 22 17.96 -81.96 -31.48
CA GLY A 22 17.11 -82.15 -30.31
C GLY A 22 15.69 -82.58 -30.69
N ALA A 23 15.00 -81.79 -31.54
CA ALA A 23 13.64 -82.10 -31.97
C ALA A 23 13.53 -83.46 -32.68
N PHE A 24 14.52 -83.81 -33.51
CA PHE A 24 14.58 -85.10 -34.19
C PHE A 24 14.76 -86.26 -33.21
N VAL A 25 15.68 -86.17 -32.25
CA VAL A 25 15.89 -87.22 -31.25
C VAL A 25 14.64 -87.42 -30.41
N PHE A 26 13.98 -86.34 -29.96
CA PHE A 26 12.73 -86.44 -29.20
C PHE A 26 11.58 -87.03 -30.02
N ALA A 27 11.40 -86.59 -31.27
CA ALA A 27 10.40 -87.14 -32.17
C ALA A 27 10.68 -88.63 -32.45
N TRP A 28 11.95 -88.99 -32.66
CA TRP A 28 12.36 -90.36 -32.96
C TRP A 28 12.12 -91.31 -31.79
N ILE A 29 12.49 -90.90 -30.57
CA ILE A 29 12.18 -91.67 -29.36
C ILE A 29 10.66 -91.77 -29.15
N GLY A 30 9.92 -90.66 -29.37
CA GLY A 30 8.48 -90.62 -29.22
C GLY A 30 7.71 -91.52 -30.20
N ILE A 31 8.20 -91.68 -31.43
CA ILE A 31 7.58 -92.54 -32.46
C ILE A 31 8.04 -93.99 -32.29
N ASN A 32 9.30 -94.22 -31.98
CA ASN A 32 9.90 -95.54 -31.79
C ASN A 32 9.86 -96.03 -30.34
N TRP A 33 8.93 -95.51 -29.53
CA TRP A 33 8.81 -95.85 -28.11
C TRP A 33 8.53 -97.35 -27.89
N ARG A 34 7.75 -97.98 -28.76
CA ARG A 34 7.37 -99.41 -28.66
C ARG A 34 8.57 -100.36 -28.82
N PRO A 35 9.41 -100.25 -29.88
CA PRO A 35 10.61 -101.09 -29.97
C PRO A 35 11.61 -100.79 -28.85
N ILE A 36 11.77 -99.54 -28.42
CA ILE A 36 12.65 -99.17 -27.29
C ILE A 36 12.20 -99.86 -25.99
N ILE A 37 10.92 -99.76 -25.64
CA ILE A 37 10.38 -100.40 -24.43
C ILE A 37 10.46 -101.93 -24.55
N THR A 38 10.16 -102.49 -25.72
CA THR A 38 10.25 -103.95 -25.95
C THR A 38 11.68 -104.45 -25.81
N LEU A 39 12.68 -103.67 -26.26
CA LEU A 39 14.08 -104.02 -26.11
C LEU A 39 14.53 -104.01 -24.64
N LEU A 40 14.16 -102.95 -23.91
CA LEU A 40 14.61 -102.72 -22.53
C LEU A 40 13.87 -103.57 -21.49
N PHE A 41 12.56 -103.80 -21.66
CA PHE A 41 11.67 -104.32 -20.61
C PHE A 41 10.96 -105.63 -20.94
N SER A 42 11.12 -106.19 -22.15
CA SER A 42 10.54 -107.51 -22.45
C SER A 42 11.17 -108.61 -21.58
N GLU A 43 10.45 -109.66 -21.25
CA GLU A 43 10.97 -110.84 -20.53
C GLU A 43 11.56 -111.90 -21.47
N LYS A 44 11.40 -111.73 -22.80
CA LYS A 44 11.86 -112.69 -23.83
C LYS A 44 13.39 -112.76 -23.93
N SER A 45 13.91 -113.82 -24.55
CA SER A 45 15.34 -113.93 -24.86
C SER A 45 15.79 -112.79 -25.78
N ILE A 46 17.07 -112.41 -25.72
CA ILE A 46 17.62 -111.29 -26.52
C ILE A 46 17.39 -111.52 -28.02
N ALA A 47 17.55 -112.76 -28.50
CA ALA A 47 17.32 -113.13 -29.89
C ALA A 47 15.87 -112.91 -30.33
N GLU A 48 14.89 -113.31 -29.49
CA GLU A 48 13.47 -113.11 -29.78
C GLU A 48 13.06 -111.64 -29.78
N ARG A 49 13.69 -110.79 -28.96
CA ARG A 49 13.42 -109.34 -28.95
C ARG A 49 13.87 -108.70 -30.26
N ILE A 50 15.08 -109.04 -30.72
CA ILE A 50 15.63 -108.50 -31.97
C ILE A 50 14.79 -108.97 -33.16
N GLN A 51 14.44 -110.26 -33.22
CA GLN A 51 13.61 -110.80 -34.30
C GLN A 51 12.21 -110.14 -34.35
N LYS A 52 11.60 -109.90 -33.18
CA LYS A 52 10.32 -109.20 -33.10
C LYS A 52 10.44 -107.75 -33.59
N ILE A 53 11.52 -107.06 -33.24
CA ILE A 53 11.75 -105.68 -33.69
C ILE A 53 11.96 -105.62 -35.21
N GLU A 54 12.74 -106.57 -35.74
CA GLU A 54 13.01 -106.67 -37.18
C GLU A 54 11.74 -107.00 -37.98
N THR A 55 10.87 -107.85 -37.44
CA THR A 55 9.62 -108.23 -38.13
C THR A 55 8.58 -107.11 -38.07
N ASP A 56 8.36 -106.54 -36.87
CA ASP A 56 7.24 -105.62 -36.63
C ASP A 56 7.59 -104.14 -36.91
N TYR A 57 8.89 -103.77 -36.93
CA TYR A 57 9.36 -102.39 -37.02
C TYR A 57 10.44 -102.16 -38.11
N SER A 58 10.47 -102.97 -39.17
CA SER A 58 11.44 -102.85 -40.27
C SER A 58 11.24 -101.63 -41.19
N SER A 59 10.10 -100.94 -41.11
CA SER A 59 9.81 -99.83 -42.01
C SER A 59 10.69 -98.61 -41.71
N LEU A 60 11.70 -98.37 -42.55
CA LEU A 60 12.55 -97.18 -42.50
C LEU A 60 11.77 -95.87 -42.66
N TRP A 61 10.65 -95.91 -43.38
CA TRP A 61 9.76 -94.75 -43.57
C TRP A 61 9.17 -94.26 -42.26
N LEU A 62 8.62 -95.18 -41.46
CA LEU A 62 8.01 -94.85 -40.17
C LEU A 62 9.06 -94.58 -39.10
N THR A 63 10.18 -95.31 -39.15
CA THR A 63 11.22 -95.26 -38.12
C THR A 63 12.11 -94.02 -38.23
N LEU A 64 12.36 -93.51 -39.44
CA LEU A 64 13.34 -92.43 -39.67
C LEU A 64 12.73 -91.18 -40.32
N PHE A 65 11.94 -91.34 -41.39
CA PHE A 65 11.39 -90.19 -42.13
C PHE A 65 10.24 -89.50 -41.39
N LEU A 66 9.36 -90.25 -40.74
CA LEU A 66 8.26 -89.66 -39.96
C LEU A 66 8.76 -88.76 -38.81
N PRO A 67 9.73 -89.19 -37.97
CA PRO A 67 10.35 -88.32 -36.97
C PRO A 67 11.04 -87.09 -37.57
N LEU A 68 11.66 -87.22 -38.74
CA LEU A 68 12.32 -86.12 -39.44
C LEU A 68 11.33 -85.04 -39.85
N ILE A 69 10.20 -85.43 -40.44
CA ILE A 69 9.14 -84.51 -40.85
C ILE A 69 8.54 -83.81 -39.64
N ILE A 70 8.28 -84.55 -38.56
CA ILE A 70 7.75 -83.99 -37.30
C ILE A 70 8.75 -83.02 -36.67
N ALA A 71 10.04 -83.32 -36.70
CA ALA A 71 11.07 -82.42 -36.19
C ALA A 71 11.16 -81.13 -37.02
N VAL A 72 11.18 -81.22 -38.35
CA VAL A 72 11.12 -80.06 -39.25
C VAL A 72 9.87 -79.23 -38.96
N PHE A 73 8.72 -79.88 -38.88
CA PHE A 73 7.45 -79.21 -38.59
C PHE A 73 7.48 -78.50 -37.23
N TYR A 74 7.98 -79.17 -36.19
CA TYR A 74 8.10 -78.59 -34.85
C TYR A 74 8.97 -77.33 -34.85
N ILE A 75 10.13 -77.36 -35.50
CA ILE A 75 11.05 -76.21 -35.56
C ILE A 75 10.46 -75.04 -36.33
N VAL A 76 9.65 -75.32 -37.36
CA VAL A 76 8.96 -74.27 -38.11
C VAL A 76 7.79 -73.71 -37.31
N VAL A 77 6.95 -74.56 -36.73
CA VAL A 77 5.69 -74.13 -36.09
C VAL A 77 5.90 -73.46 -34.74
N ILE A 78 6.85 -73.93 -33.92
CA ILE A 78 7.05 -73.39 -32.57
C ILE A 78 7.39 -71.89 -32.55
N PRO A 79 8.31 -71.37 -33.39
CA PRO A 79 8.57 -69.93 -33.48
C PRO A 79 7.33 -69.09 -33.81
N TYR A 80 6.44 -69.58 -34.68
CA TYR A 80 5.20 -68.86 -35.00
C TYR A 80 4.21 -68.86 -33.84
N ILE A 81 4.10 -69.97 -33.10
CA ILE A 81 3.29 -70.01 -31.88
C ILE A 81 3.85 -69.06 -30.82
N MET A 82 5.18 -69.05 -30.62
CA MET A 82 5.85 -68.11 -29.71
C MET A 82 5.60 -66.66 -30.12
N TRP A 83 5.75 -66.34 -31.41
CA TRP A 83 5.46 -65.01 -31.94
C TRP A 83 3.99 -64.60 -31.71
N LEU A 84 3.04 -65.53 -31.85
CA LEU A 84 1.64 -65.27 -31.54
C LEU A 84 1.45 -64.94 -30.05
N PHE A 85 2.05 -65.70 -29.13
CA PHE A 85 1.99 -65.38 -27.70
C PHE A 85 2.64 -64.04 -27.35
N ASP A 86 3.77 -63.72 -27.98
CA ASP A 86 4.46 -62.44 -27.78
C ASP A 86 3.62 -61.27 -28.29
N THR A 87 2.95 -61.40 -29.43
CA THR A 87 2.08 -60.33 -29.97
C THR A 87 0.88 -60.07 -29.05
N PHE A 88 0.22 -61.11 -28.53
CA PHE A 88 -0.85 -60.96 -27.55
C PHE A 88 -0.36 -60.32 -26.24
N SER A 89 0.79 -60.77 -25.73
CA SER A 89 1.39 -60.24 -24.50
C SER A 89 1.78 -58.77 -24.66
N ASN A 90 2.38 -58.42 -25.80
CA ASN A 90 2.77 -57.05 -26.12
C ASN A 90 1.56 -56.12 -26.30
N LEU A 91 0.45 -56.62 -26.88
CA LEU A 91 -0.79 -55.86 -26.97
C LEU A 91 -1.36 -55.54 -25.58
N ALA A 92 -1.39 -56.53 -24.69
CA ALA A 92 -1.83 -56.33 -23.30
C ALA A 92 -0.94 -55.32 -22.55
N LEU A 93 0.39 -55.43 -22.71
CA LEU A 93 1.34 -54.48 -22.11
C LEU A 93 1.19 -53.05 -22.69
N LYS A 94 0.96 -52.92 -24.00
CA LYS A 94 0.74 -51.63 -24.66
C LYS A 94 -0.52 -50.96 -24.12
N ASN A 95 -1.64 -51.69 -24.04
CA ASN A 95 -2.89 -51.18 -23.50
C ASN A 95 -2.76 -50.76 -22.03
N ARG A 96 -2.04 -51.55 -21.22
CA ARG A 96 -1.77 -51.20 -19.82
C ARG A 96 -0.93 -49.93 -19.69
N LYS A 97 0.13 -49.79 -20.49
CA LYS A 97 0.97 -48.59 -20.53
C LYS A 97 0.15 -47.37 -20.95
N GLU A 98 -0.67 -47.49 -22.00
CA GLU A 98 -1.52 -46.41 -22.47
C GLU A 98 -2.52 -45.97 -21.40
N ASN A 99 -3.15 -46.91 -20.69
CA ASN A 99 -4.06 -46.59 -19.60
C ASN A 99 -3.34 -45.86 -18.44
N LEU A 100 -2.13 -46.30 -18.09
CA LEU A 100 -1.30 -45.62 -17.09
C LEU A 100 -0.95 -44.19 -17.52
N PHE A 101 -0.59 -43.99 -18.79
CA PHE A 101 -0.33 -42.66 -19.34
C PHE A 101 -1.57 -41.77 -19.31
N LYS A 102 -2.75 -42.28 -19.68
CA LYS A 102 -4.02 -41.55 -19.59
C LYS A 102 -4.33 -41.12 -18.16
N HIS A 103 -4.16 -42.02 -17.18
CA HIS A 103 -4.34 -41.68 -15.77
C HIS A 103 -3.36 -40.61 -15.30
N ARG A 104 -2.07 -40.71 -15.65
CA ARG A 104 -1.07 -39.69 -15.31
C ARG A 104 -1.37 -38.35 -15.97
N MET A 105 -1.83 -38.36 -17.22
CA MET A 105 -2.21 -37.15 -17.93
C MET A 105 -3.40 -36.46 -17.25
N HIS A 106 -4.45 -37.23 -16.90
CA HIS A 106 -5.60 -36.72 -16.17
C HIS A 106 -5.21 -36.12 -14.81
N ASP A 107 -4.31 -36.77 -14.09
CA ASP A 107 -3.78 -36.30 -12.81
C ASP A 107 -2.97 -34.99 -12.95
N ILE A 108 -2.15 -34.87 -14.01
CA ILE A 108 -1.45 -33.62 -14.35
C ILE A 108 -2.44 -32.51 -14.71
N GLU A 109 -3.47 -32.81 -15.50
CA GLU A 109 -4.50 -31.83 -15.86
C GLU A 109 -5.28 -31.36 -14.63
N GLY A 110 -5.62 -32.27 -13.72
CA GLY A 110 -6.23 -31.94 -12.43
C GLY A 110 -5.33 -31.02 -11.60
N ARG A 111 -4.04 -31.34 -11.46
CA ARG A 111 -3.06 -30.48 -10.79
C ARG A 111 -2.94 -29.10 -11.44
N LYS A 112 -2.95 -29.02 -12.77
CA LYS A 112 -2.91 -27.75 -13.50
C LYS A 112 -4.15 -26.90 -13.18
N LYS A 113 -5.35 -27.49 -13.21
CA LYS A 113 -6.59 -26.78 -12.86
C LYS A 113 -6.58 -26.29 -11.42
N MET A 114 -6.10 -27.09 -10.48
CA MET A 114 -5.93 -26.68 -9.08
C MET A 114 -4.94 -25.51 -8.94
N ALA A 115 -3.79 -25.56 -9.61
CA ALA A 115 -2.80 -24.49 -9.57
C ALA A 115 -3.32 -23.17 -10.16
N ILE A 116 -4.11 -23.24 -11.24
CA ILE A 116 -4.78 -22.06 -11.81
C ILE A 116 -5.78 -21.48 -10.80
N GLY A 117 -6.63 -22.32 -10.21
CA GLY A 117 -7.59 -21.88 -9.19
C GLY A 117 -6.91 -21.24 -7.96
N GLU A 118 -5.79 -21.80 -7.51
CA GLU A 118 -5.02 -21.21 -6.40
C GLU A 118 -4.42 -19.84 -6.78
N SER A 119 -3.89 -19.71 -7.99
CA SER A 119 -3.39 -18.43 -8.51
C SER A 119 -4.49 -17.37 -8.60
N GLU A 120 -5.69 -17.75 -9.05
CA GLU A 120 -6.85 -16.85 -9.09
C GLU A 120 -7.28 -16.42 -7.68
N ILE A 121 -7.29 -17.34 -6.71
CA ILE A 121 -7.57 -17.03 -5.30
C ILE A 121 -6.53 -16.06 -4.74
N GLU A 122 -5.25 -16.28 -5.02
CA GLU A 122 -4.16 -15.41 -4.58
C GLU A 122 -4.26 -14.01 -5.20
N GLU A 123 -4.58 -13.92 -6.50
CA GLU A 123 -4.83 -12.65 -7.20
C GLU A 123 -6.01 -11.90 -6.57
N ILE A 124 -7.15 -12.58 -6.36
CA ILE A 124 -8.31 -12.00 -5.69
C ILE A 124 -7.92 -11.47 -4.30
N LYS A 125 -7.17 -12.26 -3.51
CA LYS A 125 -6.70 -11.87 -2.18
C LYS A 125 -5.76 -10.68 -2.23
N SER A 126 -4.87 -10.61 -3.20
CA SER A 126 -3.98 -9.47 -3.44
C SER A 126 -4.79 -8.21 -3.76
N ASN A 127 -5.75 -8.31 -4.68
CA ASN A 127 -6.65 -7.23 -5.04
C ASN A 127 -7.47 -6.72 -3.83
N TYR A 128 -7.95 -7.61 -2.96
CA TYR A 128 -8.62 -7.21 -1.71
C TYR A 128 -7.68 -6.49 -0.73
N ARG A 129 -6.42 -6.93 -0.61
CA ARG A 129 -5.41 -6.26 0.21
C ARG A 129 -5.09 -4.87 -0.32
N GLU A 130 -4.90 -4.74 -1.63
CA GLU A 130 -4.64 -3.45 -2.26
C GLU A 130 -5.82 -2.49 -2.07
N LYS A 131 -7.06 -2.96 -2.25
CA LYS A 131 -8.27 -2.18 -1.94
C LYS A 131 -8.34 -1.76 -0.48
N ALA A 132 -7.99 -2.65 0.45
CA ALA A 132 -7.97 -2.33 1.87
C ALA A 132 -6.90 -1.27 2.20
N ASP A 133 -5.72 -1.36 1.60
CA ASP A 133 -4.65 -0.37 1.78
C ASP A 133 -5.00 0.98 1.13
N LEU A 134 -5.65 0.97 -0.04
CA LEU A 134 -6.20 2.17 -0.67
C LEU A 134 -7.26 2.83 0.21
N ASN A 135 -8.17 2.05 0.79
CA ASN A 135 -9.17 2.57 1.73
C ASN A 135 -8.54 3.22 2.96
N LYS A 136 -7.51 2.60 3.55
CA LYS A 136 -6.75 3.19 4.66
C LYS A 136 -6.07 4.50 4.26
N LYS A 137 -5.48 4.57 3.06
CA LYS A 137 -4.88 5.81 2.55
C LYS A 137 -5.93 6.89 2.33
N MET A 138 -7.10 6.55 1.80
CA MET A 138 -8.21 7.50 1.63
C MET A 138 -8.67 8.05 2.98
N GLU A 139 -8.80 7.21 4.00
CA GLU A 139 -9.16 7.63 5.36
C GLU A 139 -8.10 8.59 5.95
N GLN A 140 -6.81 8.26 5.81
CA GLN A 140 -5.72 9.14 6.25
C GLN A 140 -5.71 10.48 5.49
N MET A 141 -5.99 10.46 4.19
CA MET A 141 -6.11 11.69 3.40
C MET A 141 -7.31 12.53 3.83
N ALA A 142 -8.46 11.91 4.13
CA ALA A 142 -9.63 12.61 4.65
C ALA A 142 -9.33 13.31 5.99
N LEU A 143 -8.69 12.60 6.93
CA LEU A 143 -8.24 13.19 8.20
C LEU A 143 -7.22 14.32 8.01
N THR A 144 -6.35 14.20 7.01
CA THR A 144 -5.37 15.25 6.70
C THR A 144 -6.04 16.48 6.09
N LEU A 145 -7.07 16.29 5.25
CA LEU A 145 -7.86 17.37 4.67
C LEU A 145 -8.65 18.11 5.75
N GLU A 146 -9.26 17.38 6.69
CA GLU A 146 -9.98 17.95 7.83
C GLU A 146 -9.06 18.84 8.67
N LYS A 147 -7.90 18.33 9.09
CA LYS A 147 -6.88 19.12 9.81
C LYS A 147 -6.41 20.35 9.02
N LYS A 148 -6.23 20.22 7.71
CA LYS A 148 -5.85 21.37 6.88
C LYS A 148 -6.95 22.42 6.81
N ASN A 149 -8.21 22.02 6.73
CA ASN A 149 -9.34 22.94 6.76
C ASN A 149 -9.42 23.67 8.10
N GLU A 150 -9.25 22.98 9.23
CA GLU A 150 -9.17 23.62 10.55
C GLU A 150 -8.02 24.65 10.63
N ILE A 151 -6.85 24.33 10.07
CA ILE A 151 -5.72 25.27 10.02
C ILE A 151 -6.06 26.47 9.13
N ILE A 152 -6.69 26.26 7.98
CA ILE A 152 -7.10 27.35 7.07
C ILE A 152 -8.09 28.27 7.76
N GLU A 153 -9.09 27.73 8.47
CA GLU A 153 -10.07 28.51 9.22
C GLU A 153 -9.39 29.35 10.32
N ASN A 154 -8.51 28.74 11.11
CA ASN A 154 -7.73 29.47 12.12
C ASN A 154 -6.85 30.57 11.52
N LEU A 155 -6.23 30.30 10.35
CA LEU A 155 -5.42 31.29 9.65
C LEU A 155 -6.28 32.44 9.10
N GLN A 156 -7.49 32.15 8.60
CA GLN A 156 -8.43 33.17 8.14
C GLN A 156 -8.84 34.10 9.28
N VAL A 157 -9.23 33.54 10.43
CA VAL A 157 -9.54 34.31 11.65
C VAL A 157 -8.34 35.17 12.05
N LYS A 158 -7.14 34.60 12.06
CA LYS A 158 -5.92 35.34 12.41
C LYS A 158 -5.62 36.47 11.43
N VAL A 159 -5.80 36.25 10.13
CA VAL A 159 -5.65 37.30 9.11
C VAL A 159 -6.67 38.41 9.34
N GLU A 160 -7.93 38.07 9.62
CA GLU A 160 -8.98 39.06 9.92
C GLU A 160 -8.61 39.91 11.15
N THR A 161 -8.20 39.28 12.25
CA THR A 161 -7.76 40.00 13.45
C THR A 161 -6.55 40.92 13.19
N LEU A 162 -5.58 40.45 12.39
CA LEU A 162 -4.42 41.26 12.05
C LEU A 162 -4.79 42.44 11.15
N THR A 163 -5.75 42.27 10.25
CA THR A 163 -6.26 43.38 9.44
C THR A 163 -6.99 44.42 10.27
N THR A 164 -7.83 44.00 11.24
CA THR A 164 -8.49 44.93 12.15
C THR A 164 -7.50 45.67 13.04
N ASP A 165 -6.49 44.97 13.55
CA ASP A 165 -5.44 45.57 14.38
C ASP A 165 -4.61 46.56 13.57
N TYR A 166 -4.27 46.22 12.33
CA TYR A 166 -3.58 47.12 11.41
C TYR A 166 -4.40 48.39 11.14
N ASP A 167 -5.70 48.27 10.88
CA ASP A 167 -6.59 49.42 10.67
C ASP A 167 -6.72 50.29 11.93
N ASN A 168 -6.81 49.67 13.11
CA ASN A 168 -6.84 50.37 14.39
C ASN A 168 -5.54 51.13 14.65
N LEU A 169 -4.38 50.49 14.43
CA LEU A 169 -3.06 51.12 14.55
C LEU A 169 -2.89 52.26 13.54
N LYS A 170 -3.38 52.09 12.32
CA LYS A 170 -3.34 53.15 11.30
C LYS A 170 -4.17 54.37 11.70
N LYS A 171 -5.36 54.16 12.27
CA LYS A 171 -6.18 55.26 12.82
C LYS A 171 -5.46 55.99 13.95
N LEU A 172 -4.95 55.24 14.94
CA LEU A 172 -4.17 55.78 16.06
C LEU A 172 -2.94 56.58 15.60
N SER A 173 -2.20 56.07 14.62
CA SER A 173 -1.03 56.75 14.03
C SER A 173 -1.42 58.02 13.28
N THR A 174 -2.55 58.00 12.55
CA THR A 174 -3.08 59.19 11.86
C THR A 174 -3.51 60.26 12.87
N ASP A 175 -4.16 59.87 13.96
CA ASP A 175 -4.54 60.79 15.03
C ASP A 175 -3.29 61.36 15.72
N ALA A 176 -2.32 60.51 16.06
CA ALA A 176 -1.07 60.94 16.68
C ALA A 176 -0.25 61.90 15.80
N THR A 177 -0.17 61.65 14.49
CA THR A 177 0.53 62.55 13.55
C THR A 177 -0.20 63.89 13.40
N ASN A 178 -1.52 63.91 13.37
CA ASN A 178 -2.32 65.15 13.39
C ASN A 178 -2.17 65.96 14.70
N LEU A 179 -1.82 65.30 15.80
CA LEU A 179 -1.56 65.91 17.12
C LEU A 179 -0.09 66.28 17.35
N SER A 180 0.84 65.74 16.56
CA SER A 180 2.26 66.07 16.66
C SER A 180 2.54 67.47 16.11
N PHE A 181 3.34 68.26 16.81
CA PHE A 181 3.85 69.55 16.35
C PHE A 181 5.30 69.38 15.92
N THR A 182 5.72 70.07 14.87
CA THR A 182 7.16 70.16 14.57
C THR A 182 7.84 70.99 15.66
N LEU A 183 9.15 70.82 15.84
CA LEU A 183 9.91 71.56 16.87
C LEU A 183 9.76 73.09 16.72
N GLU A 184 9.71 73.58 15.48
CA GLU A 184 9.48 75.00 15.17
C GLU A 184 8.05 75.45 15.49
N GLU A 185 7.04 74.62 15.20
CA GLU A 185 5.64 74.89 15.56
C GLU A 185 5.47 74.93 17.09
N GLU A 186 6.11 74.03 17.81
CA GLU A 186 6.07 73.95 19.27
C GLU A 186 6.70 75.19 19.92
N GLN A 187 7.85 75.65 19.43
CA GLN A 187 8.48 76.89 19.88
C GLN A 187 7.58 78.11 19.65
N LYS A 188 6.93 78.18 18.48
CA LYS A 188 5.99 79.25 18.15
C LYS A 188 4.76 79.22 19.07
N LEU A 189 4.16 78.05 19.27
CA LEU A 189 2.99 77.88 20.13
C LEU A 189 3.30 78.18 21.60
N ASN A 190 4.50 77.84 22.08
CA ASN A 190 4.96 78.21 23.42
C ASN A 190 5.03 79.72 23.61
N LYS A 191 5.57 80.44 22.61
CA LYS A 191 5.60 81.89 22.64
C LYS A 191 4.18 82.48 22.65
N GLU A 192 3.31 82.02 21.74
CA GLU A 192 1.92 82.46 21.69
C GLU A 192 1.14 82.14 22.98
N TYR A 193 1.44 81.02 23.64
CA TYR A 193 0.83 80.66 24.93
C TYR A 193 1.29 81.60 26.05
N SER A 194 2.57 81.97 26.07
CA SER A 194 3.11 82.93 27.04
C SER A 194 2.51 84.33 26.86
N GLU A 195 2.26 84.74 25.62
CA GLU A 195 1.57 86.00 25.30
C GLU A 195 0.10 85.94 25.75
N PHE A 196 -0.59 84.85 25.42
CA PHE A 196 -1.97 84.59 25.86
C PHE A 196 -2.13 84.68 27.38
N ARG A 197 -1.18 84.16 28.16
CA ARG A 197 -1.21 84.21 29.64
C ARG A 197 -1.21 85.63 30.22
N ASN A 198 -0.80 86.64 29.45
CA ASN A 198 -0.79 88.04 29.88
C ASN A 198 -2.04 88.80 29.42
N GLU A 199 -2.94 88.17 28.68
CA GLU A 199 -4.15 88.80 28.17
C GLU A 199 -5.28 88.82 29.22
N ASP A 200 -6.15 89.83 29.14
CA ASP A 200 -7.25 90.05 30.08
C ASP A 200 -8.29 88.92 30.10
N TYR A 201 -8.46 88.21 28.98
CA TYR A 201 -9.42 87.11 28.85
C TYR A 201 -8.88 85.77 29.32
N SER A 202 -7.58 85.67 29.63
CA SER A 202 -6.92 84.42 30.02
C SER A 202 -7.34 83.91 31.41
N GLU A 203 -7.83 84.77 32.29
CA GLU A 203 -8.35 84.40 33.61
C GLU A 203 -9.55 83.44 33.52
N TYR A 204 -10.32 83.55 32.44
CA TYR A 204 -11.47 82.69 32.16
C TYR A 204 -11.09 81.35 31.49
N PHE A 205 -9.80 81.10 31.26
CA PHE A 205 -9.36 79.94 30.47
C PHE A 205 -9.66 78.61 31.14
N GLU A 206 -9.65 78.56 32.48
CA GLU A 206 -10.02 77.34 33.22
C GLU A 206 -11.47 76.94 32.95
N GLU A 207 -12.39 77.90 33.14
CA GLU A 207 -13.83 77.68 33.03
C GLU A 207 -14.24 77.42 31.57
N VAL A 208 -13.74 78.26 30.64
CA VAL A 208 -13.97 78.06 29.20
C VAL A 208 -13.36 76.75 28.73
N GLY A 209 -12.12 76.45 29.15
CA GLY A 209 -11.43 75.26 28.69
C GLY A 209 -12.01 73.96 29.25
N ALA A 210 -12.52 73.97 30.48
CA ALA A 210 -13.20 72.82 31.07
C ALA A 210 -14.51 72.50 30.34
N GLU A 211 -15.36 73.50 30.10
CA GLU A 211 -16.63 73.31 29.37
C GLU A 211 -16.40 72.89 27.92
N VAL A 212 -15.46 73.51 27.21
CA VAL A 212 -15.13 73.14 25.82
C VAL A 212 -14.53 71.75 25.75
N SER A 213 -13.76 71.32 26.75
CA SER A 213 -13.15 69.98 26.77
C SER A 213 -14.12 68.86 27.11
N GLN A 214 -15.14 69.12 27.94
CA GLN A 214 -16.03 68.08 28.49
C GLN A 214 -17.37 68.04 27.78
N ASN A 215 -17.93 69.21 27.47
CA ASN A 215 -19.31 69.38 27.02
C ASN A 215 -19.41 69.95 25.60
N ASN A 216 -18.28 70.23 24.94
CA ASN A 216 -18.21 70.91 23.63
C ASN A 216 -19.05 72.22 23.59
N SER A 217 -19.15 72.91 24.74
CA SER A 217 -19.96 74.11 24.93
C SER A 217 -19.09 75.24 25.49
N VAL A 218 -19.67 76.44 25.64
CA VAL A 218 -19.03 77.55 26.35
C VAL A 218 -19.87 77.94 27.58
N PRO A 219 -19.25 78.44 28.66
CA PRO A 219 -19.99 78.78 29.87
C PRO A 219 -21.01 79.90 29.65
N ASP A 220 -22.27 79.67 30.01
CA ASP A 220 -23.38 80.63 29.83
C ASP A 220 -23.20 81.95 30.59
N LYS A 221 -22.43 81.92 31.68
CA LYS A 221 -22.21 83.07 32.58
C LYS A 221 -21.08 83.99 32.12
N ILE A 222 -20.31 83.57 31.12
CA ILE A 222 -19.18 84.34 30.60
C ILE A 222 -19.66 85.32 29.53
N ASN A 223 -19.08 86.51 29.53
CA ASN A 223 -19.40 87.55 28.55
C ASN A 223 -19.10 87.04 27.13
N LYS A 224 -20.08 87.16 26.22
CA LYS A 224 -19.94 86.77 24.80
C LYS A 224 -18.70 87.37 24.14
N ILE A 225 -18.28 88.57 24.55
CA ILE A 225 -17.06 89.23 24.05
C ILE A 225 -15.81 88.39 24.38
N ILE A 226 -15.75 87.75 25.54
CA ILE A 226 -14.65 86.87 25.95
C ILE A 226 -14.62 85.62 25.07
N ILE A 227 -15.77 85.01 24.81
CA ILE A 227 -15.88 83.86 23.89
C ILE A 227 -15.44 84.22 22.47
N GLU A 228 -15.84 85.40 21.97
CA GLU A 228 -15.38 85.89 20.66
C GLU A 228 -13.87 86.15 20.63
N LYS A 229 -13.27 86.64 21.72
CA LYS A 229 -11.80 86.75 21.83
C LYS A 229 -11.11 85.38 21.72
N TYR A 230 -11.67 84.33 22.33
CA TYR A 230 -11.15 82.97 22.21
C TYR A 230 -11.27 82.40 20.78
N ILE A 231 -12.34 82.74 20.06
CA ILE A 231 -12.50 82.37 18.64
C ILE A 231 -11.48 83.12 17.79
N TYR A 232 -11.34 84.44 17.98
CA TYR A 232 -10.42 85.29 17.22
C TYR A 232 -8.95 84.92 17.44
N ALA A 233 -8.57 84.59 18.68
CA ALA A 233 -7.25 84.07 19.03
C ALA A 233 -6.96 82.69 18.43
N GLY A 234 -7.97 82.05 17.82
CA GLY A 234 -7.89 80.74 17.21
C GLY A 234 -7.71 79.63 18.24
N ILE A 235 -8.20 79.82 19.47
CA ILE A 235 -8.11 78.83 20.55
C ILE A 235 -9.30 77.87 20.46
N ILE A 236 -10.51 78.40 20.25
CA ILE A 236 -11.72 77.61 20.01
C ILE A 236 -12.29 77.93 18.63
N LYS A 237 -13.08 77.02 18.09
CA LYS A 237 -13.86 77.26 16.88
C LYS A 237 -15.29 76.81 17.08
N LYS A 238 -16.20 77.51 16.41
CA LYS A 238 -17.62 77.18 16.35
C LYS A 238 -17.87 76.18 15.23
N ILE A 239 -18.58 75.10 15.51
CA ILE A 239 -19.05 74.11 14.54
C ILE A 239 -20.57 74.12 14.60
N GLU A 240 -21.21 74.33 13.45
CA GLU A 240 -22.67 74.29 13.34
C GLU A 240 -23.07 72.91 12.83
N ASP A 241 -23.77 72.14 13.67
CA ASP A 241 -24.36 70.88 13.23
C ASP A 241 -25.70 71.16 12.55
N ARG A 242 -25.77 70.86 11.25
CA ARG A 242 -26.97 71.08 10.43
C ARG A 242 -28.13 70.16 10.79
N GLN A 243 -27.91 69.11 11.58
CA GLN A 243 -28.96 68.15 11.93
C GLN A 243 -29.67 68.47 13.25
N GLU A 244 -28.95 69.00 14.25
CA GLU A 244 -29.49 69.18 15.61
C GLU A 244 -29.78 70.64 16.01
N GLN A 245 -29.47 71.63 15.17
CA GLN A 245 -29.57 73.07 15.49
C GLN A 245 -28.79 73.48 16.76
N THR A 246 -27.83 72.67 17.19
CA THR A 246 -26.94 72.92 18.31
C THR A 246 -25.67 73.64 17.85
N LEU A 247 -25.17 74.55 18.68
CA LEU A 247 -23.95 75.31 18.42
C LEU A 247 -22.82 74.76 19.29
N ASP A 248 -21.94 73.97 18.67
CA ASP A 248 -20.82 73.34 19.36
C ASP A 248 -19.56 74.21 19.30
N TYR A 249 -18.81 74.21 20.38
CA TYR A 249 -17.51 74.87 20.52
C TYR A 249 -16.44 73.82 20.79
N VAL A 250 -15.44 73.75 19.92
CA VAL A 250 -14.37 72.75 20.01
C VAL A 250 -13.01 73.44 19.95
N PHE A 251 -12.03 72.95 20.70
CA PHE A 251 -10.66 73.44 20.60
C PHE A 251 -10.08 73.27 19.20
N THR A 252 -9.35 74.29 18.74
CA THR A 252 -8.47 74.17 17.57
C THR A 252 -7.20 73.38 17.93
N ARG A 253 -6.33 73.10 16.94
CA ARG A 253 -5.00 72.50 17.18
C ARG A 253 -4.19 73.34 18.18
N LYS A 254 -4.24 74.67 18.07
CA LYS A 254 -3.62 75.63 19.01
C LYS A 254 -4.28 75.59 20.39
N GLY A 255 -5.61 75.60 20.46
CA GLY A 255 -6.31 75.57 21.75
C GLY A 255 -6.07 74.29 22.55
N ARG A 256 -5.97 73.14 21.89
CA ARG A 256 -5.58 71.87 22.54
C ARG A 256 -4.18 71.92 23.12
N TYR A 257 -3.22 72.55 22.41
CA TYR A 257 -1.88 72.78 22.93
C TYR A 257 -1.92 73.66 24.18
N PHE A 258 -2.65 74.78 24.13
CA PHE A 258 -2.77 75.72 25.25
C PHE A 258 -3.41 75.07 26.47
N TRP A 259 -4.46 74.27 26.26
CA TRP A 259 -5.13 73.51 27.31
C TRP A 259 -4.22 72.46 27.93
N LYS A 260 -3.45 71.73 27.12
CA LYS A 260 -2.44 70.76 27.59
C LYS A 260 -1.39 71.44 28.48
N GLU A 261 -0.83 72.56 28.04
CA GLU A 261 0.17 73.31 28.82
C GLU A 261 -0.41 73.87 30.12
N TYR A 262 -1.64 74.39 30.08
CA TYR A 262 -2.34 74.88 31.27
C TYR A 262 -2.60 73.78 32.31
N VAL A 263 -3.17 72.65 31.90
CA VAL A 263 -3.44 71.50 32.79
C VAL A 263 -2.15 70.89 33.34
N SER A 264 -1.10 70.80 32.51
CA SER A 264 0.21 70.34 32.95
C SER A 264 0.82 71.28 33.98
N GLY A 265 0.69 72.59 33.80
CA GLY A 265 1.13 73.61 34.76
C GLY A 265 0.38 73.56 36.10
N ILE A 266 -0.91 73.22 36.12
CA ILE A 266 -1.69 73.03 37.35
C ILE A 266 -1.25 71.78 38.13
N ARG A 267 -0.96 70.67 37.43
CA ARG A 267 -0.51 69.44 38.07
C ARG A 267 0.84 69.59 38.79
N VAL A 268 1.67 70.53 38.35
CA VAL A 268 2.97 70.83 38.97
C VAL A 268 2.83 71.73 40.22
N SER A 269 1.74 72.51 40.36
CA SER A 269 1.54 73.45 41.47
C SER A 269 0.71 72.92 42.63
N LYS A 270 -0.06 71.84 42.46
CA LYS A 270 -0.71 71.10 43.57
C LYS A 270 0.24 70.03 44.12
N PRO A 271 0.77 70.15 45.35
CA PRO A 271 1.49 69.03 45.97
C PRO A 271 0.50 67.91 46.26
N THR A 272 0.67 66.78 45.60
CA THR A 272 -0.05 65.54 45.92
C THR A 272 0.36 65.08 47.31
N THR A 273 -0.45 65.35 48.33
CA THR A 273 -0.32 64.72 49.64
C THR A 273 -0.74 63.27 49.55
N ILE A 274 0.20 62.40 49.18
CA ILE A 274 0.05 60.95 49.32
C ILE A 274 0.28 60.62 50.78
N SER A 275 -0.82 60.43 51.52
CA SER A 275 -0.81 59.72 52.80
C SER A 275 -0.52 58.24 52.52
N SER A 276 0.72 57.81 52.73
CA SER A 276 1.06 56.39 52.89
C SER A 276 0.46 55.90 54.21
N ALA A 277 -0.68 55.21 54.14
CA ALA A 277 -1.21 54.48 55.28
C ALA A 277 -0.60 53.07 55.31
N ASP A 278 0.37 52.94 56.22
CA ASP A 278 0.47 51.88 57.23
C ASP A 278 0.43 50.40 56.79
N ASP A 279 1.62 49.81 56.85
CA ASP A 279 1.96 48.67 57.72
C ASP A 279 0.98 47.50 57.80
N LEU A 280 1.33 46.44 57.06
CA LEU A 280 1.01 45.07 57.41
C LEU A 280 1.89 44.65 58.62
N PRO A 281 1.30 44.14 59.73
CA PRO A 281 2.01 43.29 60.65
C PRO A 281 1.75 41.82 60.29
N PHE A 282 2.82 41.09 59.94
CA PHE A 282 3.18 39.70 60.30
C PHE A 282 4.12 39.10 59.25
#